data_AF-A0A951KVM5-F1
#
_entry.id   AF-A0A951KVM5-F1
#
_cell.length_a   1.000
_cell.length_b   1.000
_cell.length_c   1.000
_cell.angle_alpha   90.00
_cell.angle_beta   90.00
_cell.angle_gamma   90.00
#
_symmetry.space_group_name_H-M   'P 1'
#
loop_
_entity.id
_entity.type
_entity.pdbx_description
1 polymer ?
#
loop_
_entity_poly.entity_id
_entity_poly.type
_entity_poly.pdbx_seq_one_letter_code
_entity_poly.pdbx_strand_id
1 'polypeptide(L)' 'MNRRPKLTIVAPTASAEEAAAVVAALERFMRETAPLPAPRVPRRNPWQRAALHEGVARAPDEPAPWL' A
#
# COMPACT_ATOMS: atom_id res chain seq x y z
N MET A 1 33.53 -9.61 24.05
CA MET A 1 34.53 -9.55 22.97
C MET A 1 33.79 -9.47 21.64
N ASN A 2 33.68 -8.27 21.04
CA ASN A 2 32.87 -8.06 19.84
C ASN A 2 33.67 -8.40 18.57
N ARG A 3 33.34 -9.51 17.91
CA ARG A 3 33.88 -9.91 16.59
C ARG A 3 32.94 -9.40 15.48
N ARG A 4 32.94 -8.11 15.19
CA ARG A 4 32.28 -7.60 13.99
C ARG A 4 33.26 -7.67 12.81
N PRO A 5 32.95 -8.38 11.71
CA PRO A 5 33.80 -8.41 10.54
C PRO A 5 33.92 -7.00 9.94
N LYS A 6 35.15 -6.56 9.66
CA LYS A 6 35.41 -5.35 8.87
C LYS A 6 35.12 -5.68 7.41
N LEU A 7 34.03 -5.15 6.87
CA LEU A 7 33.70 -5.23 5.46
C LEU A 7 34.25 -3.99 4.76
N THR A 8 34.99 -4.18 3.67
CA THR A 8 35.50 -3.12 2.80
C THR A 8 34.79 -3.24 1.46
N ILE A 9 34.13 -2.17 1.03
CA ILE A 9 33.54 -2.11 -0.31
C ILE A 9 34.69 -1.91 -1.30
N VAL A 10 34.93 -2.90 -2.16
CA VAL A 10 36.07 -2.94 -3.10
C VAL A 10 35.66 -2.50 -4.52
N ALA A 11 34.37 -2.22 -4.75
CA ALA A 11 33.89 -1.79 -6.06
C ALA A 11 34.18 -0.30 -6.28
N PRO A 12 34.72 0.10 -7.45
CA PRO A 12 34.81 1.51 -7.82
C PRO A 12 33.41 2.14 -7.88
N THR A 13 33.32 3.45 -7.68
CA THR A 13 32.07 4.20 -7.89
C THR A 13 31.60 4.00 -9.33
N ALA A 14 30.32 3.69 -9.51
CA ALA A 14 29.75 3.50 -10.84
C ALA A 14 30.07 4.69 -11.75
N SER A 15 30.44 4.40 -12.99
CA SER A 15 30.56 5.42 -14.02
C SER A 15 29.20 6.09 -14.27
N ALA A 16 29.23 7.28 -14.88
CA ALA A 16 27.99 7.99 -15.22
C ALA A 16 27.08 7.17 -16.16
N GLU A 17 27.68 6.40 -17.07
CA GLU A 17 26.95 5.51 -17.98
C GLU A 17 26.29 4.34 -17.25
N GLU A 18 27.00 3.67 -16.34
CA GLU A 18 26.45 2.59 -15.54
C GLU A 18 25.31 3.09 -14.64
N ALA A 19 25.47 4.26 -14.03
CA ALA A 19 24.40 4.87 -13.24
C ALA A 19 23.16 5.15 -14.09
N ALA A 20 23.34 5.70 -15.29
CA ALA A 20 22.24 5.95 -16.23
C ALA A 20 21.55 4.64 -16.67
N ALA A 21 22.32 3.58 -16.94
CA ALA A 21 21.79 2.28 -17.32
C ALA A 21 20.93 1.66 -16.19
N VAL A 22 21.37 1.78 -14.94
CA VAL A 22 20.61 1.30 -13.77
C VAL A 22 19.30 2.09 -13.60
N VAL A 23 19.34 3.41 -13.74
CA VAL A 23 18.13 4.26 -13.64
C VAL A 23 17.15 3.91 -14.76
N ALA A 24 17.61 3.77 -16.00
CA ALA A 24 16.76 3.39 -17.12
C ALA A 24 16.13 2.00 -16.93
N ALA A 25 16.90 1.03 -16.42
CA ALA A 25 16.39 -0.30 -16.11
C ALA A 25 15.33 -0.26 -14.99
N LEU A 26 15.54 0.57 -13.96
CA LEU A 26 14.58 0.75 -12.87
C LEU A 26 13.28 1.39 -13.36
N GLU A 27 13.37 2.46 -14.17
CA GLU A 27 12.19 3.11 -14.74
C GLU A 27 11.38 2.16 -15.62
N ARG A 28 12.07 1.35 -16.44
CA ARG A 28 11.43 0.32 -17.25
C ARG A 28 10.75 -0.73 -16.37
N PHE A 29 11.44 -1.25 -15.36
CA PHE A 29 10.89 -2.22 -14.42
C PHE A 29 9.62 -1.68 -13.76
N MET A 30 9.67 -0.47 -13.19
CA MET A 30 8.50 0.14 -12.55
C MET A 30 7.32 0.30 -13.50
N ARG A 31 7.57 0.61 -14.78
CA ARG A 31 6.54 0.74 -15.79
C ARG A 31 5.93 -0.61 -16.17
N GLU A 32 6.76 -1.63 -16.33
CA GLU A 32 6.34 -2.99 -16.72
C GLU A 32 5.64 -3.74 -15.59
N THR A 33 6.03 -3.48 -14.33
CA THR A 33 5.49 -4.18 -13.15
C THR A 33 4.51 -3.33 -12.35
N ALA A 34 4.02 -2.21 -12.89
CA ALA A 34 3.03 -1.40 -12.22
C ALA A 34 1.75 -2.24 -11.98
N PRO A 35 1.24 -2.32 -10.74
CA PRO A 35 0.00 -3.02 -10.47
C PRO A 35 -1.15 -2.34 -11.22
N LEU A 36 -2.12 -3.15 -11.68
CA LEU A 36 -3.31 -2.62 -12.31
C LEU A 36 -4.02 -1.64 -11.36
N PRO A 37 -4.56 -0.51 -11.88
CA PRO A 37 -5.35 0.40 -11.07
C PRO A 37 -6.46 -0.36 -10.36
N ALA A 38 -6.63 -0.10 -9.06
CA ALA A 38 -7.69 -0.71 -8.28
C ALA A 38 -9.05 -0.39 -8.94
N PRO A 39 -9.98 -1.36 -8.99
CA PRO A 39 -11.31 -1.10 -9.51
C PRO A 39 -11.99 0.00 -8.68
N ARG A 40 -12.81 0.82 -9.35
CA ARG A 40 -13.57 1.87 -8.67
C ARG A 40 -14.45 1.21 -7.59
N VAL A 41 -14.33 1.70 -6.35
CA VAL A 41 -15.21 1.26 -5.27
C VAL A 41 -16.66 1.56 -5.66
N PRO A 42 -17.56 0.57 -5.68
CA PRO A 42 -18.98 0.81 -5.94
C PRO A 42 -19.51 1.84 -4.95
N ARG A 43 -20.29 2.82 -5.43
CA ARG A 43 -21.01 3.73 -4.53
C ARG A 43 -21.89 2.90 -3.60
N ARG A 44 -21.67 3.01 -2.30
CA ARG A 44 -22.50 2.33 -1.29
C ARG A 44 -23.95 2.79 -1.44
N ASN A 45 -24.89 1.84 -1.43
CA ASN A 45 -26.32 2.15 -1.48
C ASN A 45 -26.66 3.09 -0.30
N PRO A 46 -27.44 4.17 -0.51
CA PRO A 46 -27.92 5.02 0.57
C PRO A 46 -28.47 4.25 1.79
N TRP A 47 -29.20 3.16 1.58
CA TRP A 47 -29.74 2.31 2.65
C TRP A 47 -28.64 1.54 3.41
N GLN A 48 -27.62 1.03 2.71
CA GLN A 48 -26.46 0.40 3.35
C GLN A 48 -25.63 1.39 4.16
N ARG A 49 -25.61 2.68 3.76
CA ARG A 49 -24.98 3.75 4.53
C ARG A 49 -25.82 4.10 5.76
N ALA A 50 -27.14 4.22 5.61
CA ALA A 50 -28.07 4.44 6.73
C ALA A 50 -27.93 3.35 7.80
N ALA A 51 -27.96 2.07 7.39
CA ALA A 51 -27.80 0.94 8.30
C ALA A 51 -26.46 0.94 9.06
N LEU A 52 -25.36 1.40 8.46
CA LEU A 52 -24.09 1.56 9.18
C LEU A 52 -24.14 2.68 10.22
N HIS A 53 -24.83 3.78 9.91
CA HIS A 53 -24.99 4.87 10.87
C HIS A 53 -25.93 4.48 12.02
N GLU A 54 -27.00 3.76 11.73
CA GLU A 54 -27.99 3.30 12.70
C GLU A 54 -27.47 2.12 13.54
N GLY A 55 -26.72 1.19 12.92
CA GLY A 55 -26.25 -0.05 13.55
C GLY A 55 -25.03 0.08 14.45
N VAL A 56 -24.33 1.21 14.44
CA VAL A 56 -23.18 1.47 15.35
C VAL A 56 -23.64 1.92 16.74
N ALA A 57 -24.93 2.23 16.92
CA ALA A 57 -25.48 2.71 18.19
C ALA A 57 -26.41 1.71 18.91
N ARG A 58 -26.70 0.53 18.34
CA ARG A 58 -27.70 -0.36 18.95
C ARG A 58 -27.07 -1.27 20.01
N ALA A 59 -27.44 -1.07 21.27
CA ALA A 59 -27.19 -2.07 22.31
C ALA A 59 -28.10 -3.29 22.05
N PRO A 60 -27.61 -4.53 22.22
CA PRO A 60 -28.39 -5.75 21.96
C PRO A 60 -29.66 -5.86 22.81
N ASP A 61 -29.71 -5.18 23.95
CA ASP A 61 -30.84 -5.19 24.88
C ASP A 61 -31.81 -4.02 24.68
N GLU A 62 -31.57 -3.15 23.69
CA GLU A 62 -32.43 -1.98 23.46
C GLU A 62 -33.57 -2.34 22.48
N PRO A 63 -34.85 -2.33 22.93
CA PRO A 63 -35.98 -2.60 22.06
C PRO A 63 -36.05 -1.55 20.96
N ALA A 64 -36.45 -1.98 19.76
CA ALA A 64 -36.65 -1.04 18.66
C ALA A 64 -37.75 -0.04 19.05
N PRO A 65 -37.64 1.25 18.68
CA PRO A 65 -38.61 2.29 19.06
C PRO A 65 -40.01 2.14 18.43
N TRP A 66 -40.23 1.05 17.69
CA TRP A 66 -41.48 0.66 17.06
C TRP A 66 -41.98 -0.73 17.52
N LEU A 67 -41.35 -1.31 18.54
CA LEU A 67 -41.89 -2.42 19.34
C LEU A 67 -42.52 -1.84 20.61
#